data_AF-A0A3D6DFY6-F1
#
_entry.id   AF-A0A3D6DFY6-F1
#
_cell.length_a   1.000
_cell.length_b   1.000
_cell.length_c   1.000
_cell.angle_alpha   90.00
_cell.angle_beta   90.00
_cell.angle_gamma   90.00
#
_symmetry.space_group_name_H-M   'P 1'
#
loop_
_entity.id
_entity.type
_entity.pdbx_description
1 polymer ?
#
loop_
_entity_poly.entity_id
_entity_poly.type
_entity_poly.pdbx_seq_one_letter_code
_entity_poly.pdbx_strand_id
1 'polypeptide(L)' 'MSRIGKEPVAIPSGVTVTVNDSSMQVKGPKGELNTPFDPVIAVE' A
#
# COMPACT_ATOMS: atom_id res chain seq x y z
N MET A 1 -0.69 -20.50 -3.43
CA MET A 1 0.25 -19.42 -3.78
C MET A 1 -0.50 -18.37 -4.57
N SER A 2 -0.70 -17.18 -4.00
CA SER A 2 -1.48 -16.11 -4.64
C SER A 2 -0.67 -15.50 -5.79
N ARG A 3 -1.28 -15.40 -6.99
CA ARG A 3 -0.65 -14.75 -8.16
C ARG A 3 -0.68 -13.22 -8.05
N ILE A 4 -1.71 -12.67 -7.42
CA ILE A 4 -1.98 -11.23 -7.35
C ILE A 4 -1.02 -10.52 -6.37
N GLY A 5 -0.73 -11.14 -5.21
CA GLY A 5 0.18 -10.56 -4.22
C GLY A 5 1.67 -10.58 -4.60
N LYS A 6 2.03 -11.24 -5.72
CA LYS A 6 3.40 -11.28 -6.23
C LYS A 6 3.61 -10.31 -7.40
N GLU A 7 2.53 -9.70 -7.89
CA GLU A 7 2.62 -8.69 -8.95
C GLU A 7 3.02 -7.35 -8.32
N PRO A 8 4.15 -6.75 -8.73
CA PRO A 8 4.57 -5.46 -8.20
C PRO A 8 3.59 -4.37 -8.67
N VAL A 9 3.06 -3.59 -7.73
CA VAL A 9 2.20 -2.44 -8.03
C VAL A 9 3.10 -1.23 -8.28
N ALA A 10 3.13 -0.75 -9.53
CA ALA A 10 3.87 0.47 -9.87
C ALA A 10 3.20 1.69 -9.21
N ILE A 11 3.92 2.36 -8.31
CA ILE A 11 3.45 3.58 -7.66
C ILE A 11 3.52 4.73 -8.69
N PRO A 12 2.39 5.35 -9.06
CA PRO A 12 2.40 6.46 -10.01
C PRO A 12 3.05 7.70 -9.40
N SER A 13 3.72 8.50 -10.24
CA SER A 13 4.34 9.76 -9.85
C SER A 13 3.32 10.70 -9.22
N GLY A 14 3.49 11.03 -7.94
CA GLY A 14 2.56 11.86 -7.15
C GLY A 14 1.76 11.11 -6.10
N VAL A 15 1.99 9.81 -5.93
CA VAL A 15 1.44 9.01 -4.83
C VAL A 15 2.53 8.76 -3.79
N THR A 16 2.27 9.13 -2.53
CA THR A 16 3.12 8.84 -1.37
C THR A 16 2.47 7.73 -0.56
N VAL A 17 3.15 6.60 -0.40
CA VAL A 17 2.68 5.48 0.42
C VAL A 17 3.46 5.49 1.73
N THR A 18 2.74 5.59 2.84
CA THR A 18 3.28 5.44 4.20
C THR A 18 2.76 4.14 4.78
N VAL A 19 3.66 3.20 5.02
CA VAL A 19 3.34 1.90 5.62
C VAL A 19 3.66 1.99 7.10
N ASN A 20 2.66 1.76 7.95
CA ASN A 20 2.83 1.54 9.40
C ASN A 20 2.48 0.08 9.70
N ASP A 21 2.97 -0.46 10.82
CA ASP A 21 2.85 -1.88 11.19
C ASP A 21 1.41 -2.46 11.16
N SER A 22 0.39 -1.62 11.19
CA SER A 22 -1.04 -2.00 11.21
C SER A 22 -1.91 -1.23 10.21
N SER A 23 -1.35 -0.30 9.44
CA SER A 23 -2.13 0.56 8.54
C SER A 23 -1.30 1.17 7.41
N MET A 24 -1.85 1.14 6.20
CA MET A 24 -1.24 1.72 5.00
C MET A 24 -1.97 3.00 4.68
N GLN A 25 -1.25 4.11 4.69
CA GLN A 25 -1.75 5.40 4.26
C GLN A 25 -1.22 5.70 2.86
N VAL A 26 -2.12 5.88 1.91
CA VAL A 26 -1.81 6.23 0.53
C VAL A 26 -2.29 7.65 0.28
N LYS A 27 -1.35 8.60 0.16
CA LYS A 27 -1.65 9.99 -0.22
C LYS A 27 -1.48 10.14 -1.73
N GLY A 28 -2.53 10.56 -2.41
CA GLY A 28 -2.50 10.81 -3.85
C GLY A 28 -3.09 12.17 -4.21
N PRO A 29 -3.06 12.55 -5.50
CA PRO A 29 -3.57 13.83 -5.98
C PRO A 29 -5.08 14.01 -5.80
N LYS A 30 -5.81 12.92 -5.51
CA LYS A 30 -7.27 12.91 -5.33
C LYS A 30 -7.71 12.77 -3.87
N GLY A 31 -6.77 12.71 -2.92
CA GLY A 31 -7.06 12.55 -1.50
C GLY A 31 -6.14 11.53 -0.81
N GLU A 32 -6.43 11.29 0.45
CA GLU A 32 -5.70 10.34 1.29
C GLU A 32 -6.59 9.13 1.58
N LEU A 33 -6.04 7.93 1.48
CA LEU A 33 -6.75 6.69 1.72
C LEU A 33 -6.00 5.91 2.80
N ASN A 34 -6.70 5.55 3.87
CA ASN A 34 -6.15 4.74 4.95
C ASN A 34 -6.76 3.35 4.88
N THR A 35 -5.96 2.33 4.60
CA THR A 35 -6.39 0.94 4.58
C THR A 35 -5.73 0.20 5.73
N PRO A 36 -6.51 -0.30 6.72
CA PRO A 36 -5.97 -1.20 7.72
C PRO A 36 -5.59 -2.53 7.04
N PHE A 37 -4.40 -3.03 7.31
CA PHE A 37 -3.93 -4.30 6.77
C PHE A 37 -3.35 -5.17 7.90
N ASP A 38 -3.44 -6.49 7.74
CA ASP A 38 -2.96 -7.43 8.75
C ASP A 38 -1.42 -7.37 8.88
N PRO A 39 -0.87 -7.37 10.10
CA PRO A 39 0.56 -7.22 10.36
C PRO A 39 1.43 -8.39 9.83
N VAL A 40 0.79 -9.46 9.34
CA VAL A 40 1.46 -10.62 8.72
C VAL A 40 1.85 -10.32 7.25
N ILE A 41 1.35 -9.23 6.68
CA ILE A 41 1.63 -8.83 5.30
C ILE A 41 2.91 -8.00 5.28
N ALA A 42 4.01 -8.61 4.84
CA ALA A 42 5.25 -7.88 4.53
C ALA A 42 5.07 -7.09 3.22
N VAL A 43 5.24 -5.78 3.29
CA VAL A 43 5.23 -4.88 2.13
C VAL A 43 6.68 -4.57 1.76
N GLU A 44 7.15 -5.14 0.64
CA GLU A 44 8.46 -4.85 0.01
C GLU A 44 8.28 -4.13 -1.33
#